data_AF-A0A4Y8Q2H3-F1
#
_entry.id   AF-A0A4Y8Q2H3-F1
#
_cell.length_a   1.000
_cell.length_b   1.000
_cell.length_c   1.000
_cell.angle_alpha   90.00
_cell.angle_beta   90.00
_cell.angle_gamma   90.00
#
_symmetry.space_group_name_H-M   'P 1'
#
loop_
_entity.id
_entity.type
_entity.pdbx_description
1 polymer ?
#
loop_
_entity_poly.entity_id
_entity_poly.type
_entity_poly.pdbx_seq_one_letter_code
_entity_poly.pdbx_strand_id
1 'polypeptide(L)'
;MIAFFTVSPHLSAACKCSLTAGKRCFTLMLSFYNSDESKEELRLKDSRQTDGRQPGSNEERGWIPLPRKVVVDTDAELAADRQLRHWLDEAFEACRTAGGFDNLSGTGKPLQVPTGDPLAALLKNANAAPPWVTLRKDVRDRIAKLNRLLLQQPDHPDIDGLFTEINDKIDTLNVQAPSLSLQRRRITRDNIAEQLEKWL
;
A
#
# COMPACT_ATOMS: atom_id res chain seq x y z
N MET A 1 -63.65 -5.31 -30.59
CA MET A 1 -62.76 -5.27 -31.76
C MET A 1 -61.86 -4.05 -31.59
N ILE A 2 -60.56 -4.29 -31.40
CA ILE A 2 -59.38 -3.43 -31.66
C ILE A 2 -59.60 -1.91 -31.82
N ALA A 3 -58.94 -1.08 -30.99
CA ALA A 3 -57.87 -0.13 -31.41
C ALA A 3 -57.56 0.99 -30.37
N PHE A 4 -56.27 1.07 -30.02
CA PHE A 4 -55.39 2.26 -29.85
C PHE A 4 -55.82 3.52 -29.06
N PHE A 5 -55.03 3.83 -28.02
CA PHE A 5 -54.60 5.18 -27.60
C PHE A 5 -53.20 5.02 -26.96
N THR A 6 -52.10 5.35 -27.66
CA THR A 6 -51.24 6.55 -27.49
C THR A 6 -50.89 6.92 -26.04
N VAL A 7 -49.60 7.24 -25.79
CA VAL A 7 -49.08 8.43 -25.09
C VAL A 7 -47.60 8.21 -24.71
N SER A 8 -46.73 9.10 -25.24
CA SER A 8 -45.35 9.34 -24.80
C SER A 8 -45.31 9.99 -23.40
N PRO A 9 -44.14 10.00 -22.73
CA PRO A 9 -43.73 11.26 -22.11
C PRO A 9 -42.26 11.63 -22.34
N HIS A 10 -42.08 12.94 -22.40
CA HIS A 10 -40.88 13.74 -22.59
C HIS A 10 -40.38 14.27 -21.21
N LEU A 11 -39.19 14.89 -21.21
CA LEU A 11 -38.52 15.68 -20.16
C LEU A 11 -37.72 14.89 -19.10
N SER A 12 -36.40 15.04 -18.95
CA SER A 12 -35.54 16.23 -18.74
C SER A 12 -35.37 16.60 -17.26
N ALA A 13 -34.11 16.92 -16.93
CA ALA A 13 -33.62 17.78 -15.86
C ALA A 13 -32.99 17.12 -14.62
N ALA A 14 -31.76 17.61 -14.39
CA ALA A 14 -30.91 17.40 -13.25
C ALA A 14 -31.56 17.85 -11.92
N CYS A 15 -31.14 17.22 -10.82
CA CYS A 15 -31.34 17.78 -9.49
C CYS A 15 -30.05 17.68 -8.67
N LYS A 16 -29.38 18.83 -8.51
CA LYS A 16 -28.58 19.14 -7.32
C LYS A 16 -29.54 19.23 -6.13
N CYS A 17 -29.17 18.67 -4.98
CA CYS A 17 -29.69 19.13 -3.70
C CYS A 17 -28.56 19.15 -2.67
N SER A 18 -28.09 20.36 -2.38
CA SER A 18 -27.31 20.73 -1.21
C SER A 18 -28.25 20.88 -0.01
N LEU A 19 -27.90 20.37 1.17
CA LEU A 19 -28.39 20.94 2.42
C LEU A 19 -27.30 20.89 3.50
N THR A 20 -26.96 22.07 3.96
CA THR A 20 -26.08 22.42 5.07
C THR A 20 -26.79 22.29 6.42
N ALA A 21 -25.98 22.03 7.45
CA ALA A 21 -26.19 22.32 8.87
C ALA A 21 -27.09 21.38 9.71
N GLY A 22 -26.50 20.92 10.83
CA GLY A 22 -27.24 20.79 12.09
C GLY A 22 -27.38 19.38 12.66
N LYS A 23 -26.36 18.95 13.39
CA LYS A 23 -26.41 18.19 14.67
C LYS A 23 -27.65 17.31 14.91
N ARG A 24 -27.36 16.02 15.19
CA ARG A 24 -28.17 14.97 15.87
C ARG A 24 -28.63 13.83 14.94
N CYS A 25 -27.73 12.88 14.74
CA CYS A 25 -28.08 11.46 14.58
C CYS A 25 -26.88 10.62 15.03
N PHE A 26 -26.38 10.93 16.23
CA PHE A 26 -25.55 10.05 17.03
C PHE A 26 -26.46 9.63 18.19
N THR A 27 -26.48 8.34 18.50
CA THR A 27 -27.30 7.71 19.55
C THR A 27 -28.71 7.28 19.09
N LEU A 28 -28.77 6.12 18.43
CA LEU A 28 -29.73 5.03 18.69
C LEU A 28 -29.34 3.82 17.80
N MET A 29 -28.24 3.18 18.17
CA MET A 29 -27.79 1.87 17.62
C MET A 29 -27.02 1.15 18.74
N LEU A 30 -27.60 1.14 19.95
CA LEU A 30 -27.03 0.51 21.14
C LEU A 30 -28.15 0.28 22.16
N SER A 31 -28.99 -0.71 21.88
CA SER A 31 -29.83 -1.40 22.85
C SER A 31 -30.73 -2.39 22.10
N PHE A 32 -30.16 -3.51 21.63
CA PHE A 32 -30.84 -4.80 21.47
C PHE A 32 -29.89 -5.83 20.82
N TYR A 33 -28.86 -6.26 21.56
CA TYR A 33 -28.34 -7.65 21.54
C TYR A 33 -27.22 -7.77 22.59
N ASN A 34 -27.60 -7.75 23.86
CA ASN A 34 -26.82 -8.42 24.90
C ASN A 34 -27.14 -9.91 24.77
N SER A 35 -26.25 -10.65 24.12
CA SER A 35 -26.21 -12.12 24.18
C SER A 35 -24.74 -12.51 24.35
N ASP A 36 -24.26 -12.41 25.60
CA ASP A 36 -22.91 -12.75 26.02
C ASP A 36 -22.69 -14.28 26.18
N GLU A 37 -23.65 -15.14 25.82
CA GLU A 37 -23.54 -16.59 26.01
C GLU A 37 -22.75 -17.35 24.93
N SER A 38 -22.30 -16.70 23.85
CA SER A 38 -21.68 -17.40 22.70
C SER A 38 -20.15 -17.28 22.60
N LYS A 39 -19.50 -16.53 23.49
CA LYS A 39 -18.04 -16.36 23.48
C LYS A 39 -17.27 -17.28 24.44
N GLU A 40 -17.95 -17.90 25.39
CA GLU A 40 -17.31 -18.77 26.37
C GLU A 40 -17.21 -20.23 25.88
N GLU A 41 -18.18 -20.68 25.07
CA GLU A 41 -18.15 -22.00 24.43
C GLU A 41 -17.05 -22.14 23.37
N LEU A 42 -16.63 -21.02 22.77
CA LEU A 42 -15.55 -20.98 21.78
C LEU A 42 -14.15 -20.96 22.43
N ARG A 43 -14.04 -20.54 23.71
CA ARG A 43 -12.77 -20.54 24.45
C ARG A 43 -12.44 -21.87 25.10
N LEU A 44 -13.44 -22.72 25.38
CA LEU A 44 -13.22 -24.01 26.03
C LEU A 44 -12.85 -25.15 25.06
N LYS A 45 -13.01 -24.96 23.74
CA LYS A 45 -12.69 -25.98 22.72
C LYS A 45 -11.29 -25.84 22.12
N ASP A 46 -10.58 -24.74 22.40
CA ASP A 46 -9.25 -24.45 21.84
C ASP A 46 -8.08 -24.96 22.71
N SER A 47 -8.36 -25.69 23.79
CA SER A 47 -7.34 -26.29 24.66
C SER A 47 -6.95 -27.73 24.27
N ARG A 48 -7.31 -28.19 23.06
CA ARG A 48 -6.76 -29.43 22.51
C ARG A 48 -5.35 -29.21 21.99
N GLN A 49 -4.41 -29.26 22.92
CA GLN A 49 -3.27 -30.16 22.80
C GLN A 49 -2.38 -29.91 21.57
N THR A 50 -1.52 -28.90 21.65
CA THR A 50 -0.26 -28.90 20.88
C THR A 50 0.71 -29.88 21.54
N ASP A 51 0.39 -31.17 21.46
CA ASP A 51 1.39 -32.21 21.73
C ASP A 51 2.41 -32.20 20.58
N GLY A 52 3.68 -32.28 20.95
CA GLY A 52 4.84 -32.06 20.10
C GLY A 52 4.81 -32.80 18.77
N ARG A 53 4.32 -32.12 17.72
CA ARG A 53 4.43 -32.59 16.35
C ARG A 53 5.87 -32.45 15.88
N GLN A 54 6.64 -33.52 16.01
CA GLN A 54 7.84 -33.68 15.21
C GLN A 54 7.46 -33.56 13.72
N PRO A 55 8.32 -32.96 12.88
CA PRO A 55 8.07 -32.95 11.45
C PRO A 55 8.14 -34.40 10.95
N GLY A 56 6.97 -35.03 10.80
CA GLY A 56 6.87 -36.36 10.21
C GLY A 56 7.62 -36.40 8.89
N SER A 57 8.37 -37.48 8.68
CA SER A 57 8.97 -37.79 7.39
C SER A 57 7.87 -37.73 6.31
N ASN A 58 8.28 -37.46 5.07
CA ASN A 58 7.38 -37.28 3.92
C ASN A 58 6.38 -38.45 3.68
N GLU A 59 6.54 -39.55 4.41
CA GLU A 59 5.73 -40.77 4.39
C GLU A 59 4.37 -40.65 5.11
N GLU A 60 4.19 -39.71 6.05
CA GLU A 60 2.91 -39.53 6.77
C GLU A 60 1.87 -38.73 5.99
N ARG A 61 2.23 -38.15 4.84
CA ARG A 61 1.25 -37.50 3.95
C ARG A 61 0.47 -38.59 3.23
N GLY A 62 -0.69 -38.95 3.77
CA GLY A 62 -1.62 -39.88 3.11
C GLY A 62 -1.78 -39.55 1.63
N TRP A 63 -1.56 -40.55 0.78
CA TRP A 63 -1.72 -40.44 -0.67
C TRP A 63 -3.13 -39.97 -0.98
N ILE A 64 -3.30 -38.70 -1.34
CA ILE A 64 -4.54 -38.21 -1.94
C ILE A 64 -4.50 -38.71 -3.38
N PRO A 65 -5.37 -39.64 -3.81
CA PRO A 65 -5.38 -40.06 -5.19
C PRO A 65 -5.67 -38.81 -6.04
N LEU A 66 -4.78 -38.54 -7.01
CA LEU A 66 -5.05 -37.54 -8.01
C LEU A 66 -6.43 -37.84 -8.61
N PRO A 67 -7.27 -36.81 -8.83
CA PRO A 67 -8.57 -37.01 -9.42
C PRO A 67 -8.41 -37.82 -10.70
N ARG A 68 -9.31 -38.80 -10.89
CA ARG A 68 -9.42 -39.63 -12.09
C ARG A 68 -9.17 -38.75 -13.31
N LYS A 69 -8.22 -39.15 -14.18
CA LYS A 69 -7.82 -38.39 -15.39
C LYS A 69 -9.06 -37.71 -15.96
N VAL A 70 -9.13 -36.39 -15.82
CA VAL A 70 -10.20 -35.61 -16.44
C VAL A 70 -10.01 -35.85 -17.92
N VAL A 71 -11.00 -36.48 -18.56
CA VAL A 71 -11.00 -36.58 -20.01
C VAL A 71 -11.26 -35.16 -20.48
N VAL A 72 -10.17 -34.47 -20.78
CA VAL A 72 -10.21 -33.14 -21.36
C VAL A 72 -10.57 -33.34 -22.83
N ASP A 73 -11.67 -32.75 -23.26
CA ASP A 73 -12.05 -32.73 -24.66
C ASP A 73 -11.07 -31.83 -25.43
N THR A 74 -9.95 -32.42 -25.85
CA THR A 74 -8.85 -31.71 -26.51
C THR A 74 -9.32 -30.95 -27.74
N ASP A 75 -10.32 -31.48 -28.45
CA ASP A 75 -10.88 -30.86 -29.64
C ASP A 75 -11.66 -29.58 -29.30
N ALA A 76 -12.36 -29.55 -28.16
CA ALA A 76 -13.06 -28.38 -27.67
C ALA A 76 -12.09 -27.28 -27.23
N GLU A 77 -10.98 -27.64 -26.56
CA GLU A 77 -9.93 -26.70 -26.19
C GLU A 77 -9.24 -26.10 -27.42
N LEU A 78 -8.91 -26.94 -28.40
CA LEU A 78 -8.29 -26.49 -29.65
C LEU A 78 -9.23 -25.59 -30.46
N ALA A 79 -10.54 -25.85 -30.46
CA ALA A 79 -11.53 -25.00 -31.10
C ALA A 79 -11.62 -23.62 -30.39
N ALA A 80 -11.64 -23.61 -29.06
CA ALA A 80 -11.66 -22.39 -28.27
C ALA A 80 -10.40 -21.53 -28.46
N ASP A 81 -9.21 -22.15 -28.50
CA ASP A 81 -7.94 -21.44 -28.74
C ASP A 81 -7.90 -20.81 -30.14
N ARG A 82 -8.38 -21.53 -31.17
CA ARG A 82 -8.48 -20.96 -32.53
C ARG A 82 -9.43 -19.77 -32.58
N GLN A 83 -10.57 -19.86 -31.89
CA GLN A 83 -11.53 -18.76 -31.83
C GLN A 83 -10.95 -17.54 -31.11
N LEU A 84 -10.23 -17.75 -30.00
CA LEU A 84 -9.55 -16.68 -29.28
C LEU A 84 -8.52 -15.98 -30.16
N ARG A 85 -7.66 -16.74 -30.86
CA ARG A 85 -6.65 -16.18 -31.77
C ARG A 85 -7.29 -15.38 -32.89
N HIS A 86 -8.35 -15.91 -33.51
CA HIS A 86 -9.08 -15.19 -34.56
C HIS A 86 -9.64 -13.86 -34.07
N TRP A 87 -10.23 -13.84 -32.87
CA TRP A 87 -10.74 -12.59 -32.28
C TRP A 87 -9.63 -11.59 -31.96
N LEU A 88 -8.48 -12.07 -31.47
CA LEU A 88 -7.30 -11.22 -31.22
C LEU A 88 -6.75 -10.63 -32.51
N ASP A 89 -6.65 -11.44 -33.57
CA ASP A 89 -6.17 -11.01 -34.88
C ASP A 89 -7.13 -9.95 -35.49
N GLU A 90 -8.44 -10.18 -35.41
CA GLU A 90 -9.45 -9.22 -35.87
C GLU A 90 -9.37 -7.90 -35.09
N ALA A 91 -9.25 -7.96 -33.77
CA ALA A 91 -9.11 -6.77 -32.92
C ALA A 91 -7.81 -6.00 -33.23
N PHE A 92 -6.71 -6.73 -33.48
CA PHE A 92 -5.43 -6.13 -33.86
C PHE A 92 -5.54 -5.41 -35.21
N GLU A 93 -6.11 -6.07 -36.22
CA GLU A 93 -6.29 -5.48 -37.56
C GLU A 93 -7.24 -4.28 -37.54
N ALA A 94 -8.32 -4.33 -36.75
CA ALA A 94 -9.22 -3.20 -36.53
C ALA A 94 -8.48 -1.99 -35.92
N CYS A 95 -7.66 -2.21 -34.89
CA CYS A 95 -6.84 -1.15 -34.29
C CYS A 95 -5.78 -0.61 -35.26
N ARG A 96 -5.15 -1.48 -36.05
CA ARG A 96 -4.15 -1.10 -37.05
C ARG A 96 -4.74 -0.24 -38.16
N THR A 97 -5.87 -0.68 -38.72
CA THR A 97 -6.57 0.06 -39.80
C THR A 97 -7.16 1.38 -39.32
N ALA A 98 -7.61 1.44 -38.06
CA ALA A 98 -8.06 2.68 -37.42
C ALA A 98 -6.92 3.67 -37.08
N GLY A 99 -5.65 3.32 -37.35
CA GLY A 99 -4.51 4.16 -37.05
C GLY A 99 -4.22 4.31 -35.55
N GLY A 100 -4.69 3.36 -34.72
CA GLY A 100 -4.53 3.39 -33.27
C GLY A 100 -3.07 3.38 -32.79
N PHE A 101 -2.13 3.00 -33.67
CA PHE A 101 -0.70 2.96 -33.38
C PHE A 101 0.07 4.21 -33.83
N ASP A 102 -0.52 5.09 -34.64
CA ASP A 102 0.21 6.19 -35.27
C ASP A 102 0.49 7.37 -34.32
N ASN A 103 -0.31 7.53 -33.25
CA ASN A 103 -0.21 8.65 -32.30
C ASN A 103 -0.06 8.20 -30.83
N LEU A 104 0.74 7.16 -30.60
CA LEU A 104 1.09 6.72 -29.24
C LEU A 104 2.09 7.68 -28.60
N SER A 105 1.87 8.04 -27.35
CA SER A 105 2.79 8.89 -26.60
C SER A 105 4.14 8.21 -26.44
N GLY A 106 5.15 8.66 -27.19
CA GLY A 106 6.52 8.14 -27.12
C GLY A 106 6.98 7.33 -28.33
N THR A 107 6.18 7.20 -29.39
CA THR A 107 6.64 6.58 -30.64
C THR A 107 7.81 7.36 -31.26
N GLY A 108 8.81 6.63 -31.75
CA GLY A 108 10.00 7.20 -32.38
C GLY A 108 10.98 7.90 -31.43
N LYS A 109 10.65 8.06 -30.14
CA LYS A 109 11.56 8.63 -29.15
C LYS A 109 12.43 7.52 -28.54
N PRO A 110 13.75 7.72 -28.41
CA PRO A 110 14.60 6.80 -27.66
C PRO A 110 14.05 6.59 -26.24
N LEU A 111 14.00 5.34 -25.80
CA LEU A 111 13.60 5.02 -24.43
C LEU A 111 14.58 5.68 -23.45
N GLN A 112 14.08 6.61 -22.64
CA GLN A 112 14.87 7.21 -21.59
C GLN A 112 14.92 6.26 -20.40
N VAL A 113 15.97 5.44 -20.34
CA VAL A 113 16.27 4.66 -19.14
C VAL A 113 16.88 5.62 -18.12
N PRO A 114 16.27 5.82 -16.94
CA PRO A 114 16.87 6.68 -15.92
C PRO A 114 18.21 6.08 -15.52
N THR A 115 19.29 6.86 -15.67
CA THR A 115 20.62 6.52 -15.16
C THR A 115 20.59 6.58 -13.63
N GLY A 116 20.11 5.51 -12.99
CA GLY A 116 19.97 5.42 -11.54
C GLY A 116 19.04 4.29 -11.09
N ASP A 117 18.76 4.23 -9.79
CA ASP A 117 17.82 3.28 -9.20
C ASP A 117 16.39 3.54 -9.73
N PRO A 118 15.73 2.55 -10.38
CA PRO A 118 14.36 2.71 -10.89
C PRO A 118 13.36 3.08 -9.79
N LEU A 119 13.58 2.65 -8.54
CA LEU A 119 12.73 3.02 -7.40
C LEU A 119 12.76 4.53 -7.16
N ALA A 120 13.93 5.16 -7.31
CA ALA A 120 14.09 6.59 -7.09
C ALA A 120 13.33 7.42 -8.14
N ALA A 121 13.27 6.95 -9.39
CA ALA A 121 12.48 7.59 -10.45
C ALA A 121 10.98 7.48 -10.16
N LEU A 122 10.52 6.31 -9.72
CA LEU A 122 9.11 6.08 -9.38
C LEU A 122 8.65 6.93 -8.19
N LEU A 123 9.48 7.03 -7.15
CA LEU A 123 9.22 7.87 -5.98
C LEU A 123 9.16 9.36 -6.32
N LYS A 124 10.05 9.83 -7.21
CA LYS A 124 9.99 11.21 -7.74
C LYS A 124 8.71 11.48 -8.52
N ASN A 125 8.30 10.55 -9.39
CA ASN A 125 7.06 10.68 -10.16
C ASN A 125 5.81 10.68 -9.26
N ALA A 126 5.84 9.91 -8.17
CA ALA A 126 4.77 9.89 -7.17
C ALA A 126 4.81 11.08 -6.19
N ASN A 127 5.78 11.99 -6.33
CA ASN A 127 6.08 13.07 -5.38
C ASN A 127 6.20 12.57 -3.92
N ALA A 128 6.65 11.33 -3.74
CA ALA A 128 6.77 10.67 -2.45
C ALA A 128 8.25 10.48 -2.12
N ALA A 129 8.68 10.99 -0.96
CA ALA A 129 10.04 10.75 -0.49
C ALA A 129 10.14 9.35 0.16
N PRO A 130 11.27 8.63 -0.03
CA PRO A 130 11.51 7.40 0.71
C PRO A 130 11.43 7.66 2.24
N PRO A 131 10.94 6.69 3.04
CA PRO A 131 10.76 6.88 4.49
C PRO A 131 12.02 7.38 5.23
N TRP A 132 13.19 6.83 4.90
CA TRP A 132 14.46 7.22 5.52
C TRP A 132 14.91 8.65 5.18
N VAL A 133 14.52 9.19 4.01
CA VAL A 133 14.82 10.57 3.62
C VAL A 133 13.99 11.54 4.46
N THR A 134 12.73 11.21 4.70
CA THR A 134 11.84 11.98 5.58
C THR A 134 12.34 11.94 7.02
N LEU A 135 12.72 10.77 7.52
CA LEU A 135 13.30 10.60 8.85
C LEU A 135 14.60 11.40 9.01
N ARG A 136 15.44 11.44 7.97
CA ARG A 136 16.68 12.24 7.98
C ARG A 136 16.39 13.74 8.16
N LYS A 137 15.35 14.26 7.49
CA LYS A 137 14.93 15.66 7.64
C LYS A 137 14.41 15.95 9.05
N ASP A 138 13.56 15.07 9.59
CA ASP A 138 13.04 15.21 10.97
C ASP A 138 14.17 15.24 12.00
N VAL A 139 15.16 14.33 11.87
CA VAL A 139 16.33 14.33 12.75
C VAL A 139 17.10 15.65 12.64
N ARG A 140 17.38 16.14 11.42
CA ARG A 140 18.09 17.42 11.21
C ARG A 140 17.38 18.58 11.91
N ASP A 141 16.07 18.68 11.72
CA ASP A 141 15.28 19.79 12.27
C ASP A 141 15.23 19.73 13.81
N ARG A 142 15.21 18.52 14.38
CA ARG A 142 15.26 18.31 15.84
C ARG A 142 16.62 18.64 16.45
N ILE A 143 17.72 18.31 15.77
CA ILE A 143 19.06 18.71 16.21
C ILE A 143 19.17 20.25 16.20
N ALA A 144 18.68 20.90 15.14
CA ALA A 144 18.66 22.36 15.07
C ALA A 144 17.82 22.98 16.19
N LYS A 145 16.67 22.38 16.52
CA LYS A 145 15.83 22.79 17.67
C LYS A 145 16.56 22.60 19.00
N LEU A 146 17.17 21.43 19.20
CA LEU A 146 17.93 21.12 20.42
C LEU A 146 19.08 22.10 20.63
N ASN A 147 19.83 22.41 19.58
CA ASN A 147 20.92 23.39 19.65
C ASN A 147 20.41 24.78 20.04
N ARG A 148 19.27 25.23 19.49
CA ARG A 148 18.64 26.50 19.89
C ARG A 148 18.20 26.51 21.35
N LEU A 149 17.65 25.40 21.85
CA LEU A 149 17.23 25.28 23.25
C LEU A 149 18.43 25.34 24.19
N LEU A 150 19.53 24.66 23.86
CA LEU A 150 20.76 24.71 24.66
C LEU A 150 21.37 26.12 24.74
N LEU A 151 21.26 26.90 23.66
CA LEU A 151 21.71 28.30 23.65
C LEU A 151 20.83 29.21 24.51
N GLN A 152 19.55 28.88 24.70
CA GLN A 152 18.60 29.70 25.47
C GLN A 152 18.53 29.29 26.95
N GLN A 153 18.49 27.99 27.22
CA GLN A 153 18.27 27.41 28.54
C GLN A 153 19.06 26.10 28.68
N PRO A 154 20.27 26.11 29.26
CA PRO A 154 21.15 24.94 29.29
C PRO A 154 20.69 23.81 30.24
N ASP A 155 19.89 24.15 31.27
CA ASP A 155 19.51 23.23 32.36
C ASP A 155 18.04 22.77 32.31
N HIS A 156 17.38 22.87 31.15
CA HIS A 156 16.00 22.42 31.02
C HIS A 156 15.92 20.88 31.07
N PRO A 157 15.08 20.27 31.93
CA PRO A 157 15.01 18.81 32.10
C PRO A 157 14.56 18.07 30.82
N ASP A 158 13.77 18.71 29.96
CA ASP A 158 13.34 18.12 28.68
C ASP A 158 14.48 17.89 27.68
N ILE A 159 15.66 18.49 27.88
CA ILE A 159 16.82 18.34 26.99
C ILE A 159 17.27 16.88 26.93
N ASP A 160 17.31 16.19 28.06
CA ASP A 160 17.75 14.79 28.13
C ASP A 160 16.73 13.85 27.45
N GLY A 161 15.44 14.17 27.54
CA GLY A 161 14.40 13.47 26.80
C GLY A 161 14.56 13.64 25.29
N LEU A 162 14.86 14.87 24.84
CA LEU A 162 15.09 15.16 23.42
C LEU A 162 16.35 14.47 22.87
N PHE A 163 17.42 14.36 23.66
CA PHE A 163 18.61 13.60 23.27
C PHE A 163 18.27 12.13 23.02
N THR A 164 17.51 11.51 23.92
CA THR A 164 17.08 10.11 23.79
C THR A 164 16.23 9.94 22.53
N GLU A 165 15.22 10.80 22.32
CA GLU A 165 14.35 10.71 21.14
C GLU A 165 15.12 10.87 19.81
N ILE A 166 16.09 11.79 19.77
CA ILE A 166 16.90 12.00 18.57
C ILE A 166 17.82 10.80 18.32
N ASN A 167 18.43 10.23 19.36
CA ASN A 167 19.31 9.07 19.23
C ASN A 167 18.54 7.82 18.77
N ASP A 168 17.33 7.58 19.28
CA ASP A 168 16.48 6.47 18.83
C ASP A 168 16.11 6.59 17.34
N LYS A 169 15.86 7.82 16.87
CA LYS A 169 15.61 8.10 15.45
C LYS A 169 16.84 7.93 14.59
N ILE A 170 18.02 8.28 15.09
CA ILE A 170 19.30 8.04 14.40
C ILE A 170 19.54 6.53 14.26
N ASP A 171 19.28 5.75 15.30
CA ASP A 171 19.41 4.29 15.23
C ASP A 171 18.44 3.69 14.21
N THR A 172 17.17 4.12 14.24
CA THR A 172 16.17 3.72 13.24
C THR A 172 16.61 4.07 11.82
N LEU A 173 17.15 5.27 11.63
CA LEU A 173 17.67 5.73 10.34
C LEU A 173 18.87 4.88 9.88
N ASN A 174 19.77 4.53 10.79
CA ASN A 174 20.96 3.74 10.48
C ASN A 174 20.60 2.30 10.04
N VAL A 175 19.54 1.73 10.61
CA VAL A 175 18.98 0.42 10.20
C VAL A 175 18.36 0.50 8.81
N GLN A 176 17.66 1.59 8.50
CA GLN A 176 17.00 1.77 7.19
C GLN A 176 17.95 2.23 6.07
N ALA A 177 19.14 2.72 6.40
CA ALA A 177 20.07 3.27 5.44
C ALA A 177 20.68 2.15 4.55
N PRO A 178 20.62 2.29 3.21
CA PRO A 178 21.11 1.25 2.29
C PRO A 178 22.64 1.13 2.24
N SER A 179 23.39 2.13 2.75
CA SER A 179 24.86 2.11 2.77
C SER A 179 25.43 2.71 4.05
N LEU A 180 26.60 2.23 4.46
CA LEU A 180 27.30 2.68 5.68
C LEU A 180 27.66 4.18 5.62
N SER A 181 27.94 4.71 4.42
CA SER A 181 28.24 6.14 4.23
C SER A 181 27.07 7.06 4.57
N LEU A 182 25.83 6.53 4.54
CA LEU A 182 24.62 7.26 4.88
C LEU A 182 24.27 7.18 6.37
N GLN A 183 24.92 6.28 7.11
CA GLN A 183 24.74 6.17 8.56
C GLN A 183 25.36 7.37 9.29
N ARG A 184 24.89 7.61 10.51
CA ARG A 184 25.25 8.77 11.33
C ARG A 184 25.50 8.35 12.77
N ARG A 185 26.37 9.08 13.45
CA ARG A 185 26.70 8.82 14.86
C ARG A 185 25.60 9.38 15.77
N ARG A 186 25.45 8.76 16.94
CA ARG A 186 24.63 9.30 18.03
C ARG A 186 25.19 10.62 18.54
N ILE A 187 24.32 11.43 19.12
CA ILE A 187 24.60 12.79 19.57
C ILE A 187 24.79 12.79 21.09
N THR A 188 25.80 13.55 21.51
CA THR A 188 26.12 13.85 22.91
C THR A 188 26.20 15.37 23.08
N ARG A 189 26.14 15.87 24.32
CA ARG A 189 26.20 17.31 24.63
C ARG A 189 27.39 18.02 23.98
N ASP A 190 28.53 17.35 23.91
CA ASP A 190 29.78 17.92 23.36
C ASP A 190 29.85 17.91 21.83
N ASN A 191 29.10 17.03 21.16
CA ASN A 191 29.24 16.77 19.72
C ASN A 191 28.11 17.42 18.89
N ILE A 192 27.16 18.15 19.50
CA ILE A 192 26.00 18.70 18.77
C ILE A 192 26.42 19.62 17.63
N ALA A 193 27.36 20.53 17.89
CA ALA A 193 27.79 21.53 16.90
C ALA A 193 28.43 20.87 15.67
N GLU A 194 29.35 19.93 15.90
CA GLU A 194 30.02 19.18 14.83
C GLU A 194 29.03 18.26 14.08
N GLN A 195 28.10 17.62 14.79
CA GLN A 195 27.05 16.85 14.13
C GLN A 195 26.15 17.75 13.29
N LEU A 196 25.74 18.93 13.77
CA LEU A 196 24.87 19.81 12.98
C LEU A 196 25.52 20.22 11.65
N GLU A 197 26.82 20.52 11.65
CA GLU A 197 27.58 20.84 10.44
C GLU A 197 27.58 19.69 9.42
N LYS A 198 27.73 18.45 9.89
CA LYS A 198 27.72 17.24 9.02
C LYS A 198 26.34 16.92 8.42
N TRP A 199 25.29 17.56 8.92
CA TRP A 199 23.90 17.36 8.48
C TRP A 199 23.34 18.52 7.64
N LEU A 200 24.09 19.63 7.51
CA LEU A 200 23.83 20.72 6.57
C LEU A 200 24.23 20.33 5.14
#